data_AF-A0A3A8J9Z1-F1
#
_entry.id   AF-A0A3A8J9Z1-F1
#
_cell.length_a   1.000
_cell.length_b   1.000
_cell.length_c   1.000
_cell.angle_alpha   90.00
_cell.angle_beta   90.00
_cell.angle_gamma   90.00
#
_symmetry.space_group_name_H-M   'P 1'
#
loop_
_entity.id
_entity.type
_entity.pdbx_description
1 polymer ?
#
loop_
_entity_poly.entity_id
_entity_poly.type
_entity_poly.pdbx_seq_one_letter_code
_entity_poly.pdbx_strand_id
1 'polypeptide(L)'
;MVETCVTHEHGELEDGLFIEEVQSGNCTAANWSALREQLITPRPPLVRVRLACNGAAQVIKEVEANGCYALAQTAGASYFDVPIGKAVRLFAGVGCTGTSVTVQTDTSLCETSFANGTSTNDKVRSFRVQDVEAPPSEYRYDCALEESTCVKNHNSTSRLVAINRPHTVKIVRVTVAGRSTPSMGLIEEKVVNMYDFFNDASRGQISLAAPLTRRELAAPAGSTCNEAKQHALRYASPNTFLTVYSMPSGLCSTSKAGARSIYLNGNLLRDHTHETGHVLGLGHSNAKDPLGGKDIPYGDSSSYMSGFSSDNYNLPQLHWLGWTKKNELVNVTSAIANGATSTVTLRPVGDNALDSGHPLGAVWEIPNTSPKERLFIAVPKPSLNDTNQIAGGTVIVYRAPKCETCTGMAMKTTTLGRFSAKTVKEHLIGGLSITPVSYTLAADPDIETFASVTLEIRK
;
A
#
# COMPACT_ATOMS: atom_id res chain seq x y z
N MET A 1 -11.82 -22.34 -26.03
CA MET A 1 -11.58 -21.84 -24.67
C MET A 1 -11.07 -20.42 -24.82
N VAL A 2 -11.76 -19.43 -24.24
CA VAL A 2 -11.29 -18.06 -24.22
C VAL A 2 -10.17 -18.02 -23.18
N GLU A 3 -8.93 -17.83 -23.61
CA GLU A 3 -7.81 -17.51 -22.70
C GLU A 3 -8.08 -16.12 -22.11
N THR A 4 -8.84 -16.08 -21.02
CA THR A 4 -9.02 -14.88 -20.19
C THR A 4 -7.78 -14.71 -19.32
N CYS A 5 -7.24 -13.50 -19.25
CA CYS A 5 -6.11 -13.21 -18.37
C CYS A 5 -6.46 -13.51 -16.92
N VAL A 6 -5.69 -14.42 -16.31
CA VAL A 6 -5.92 -14.81 -14.93
C VAL A 6 -5.06 -13.90 -14.04
N THR A 7 -5.69 -13.01 -13.27
CA THR A 7 -4.99 -11.95 -12.51
C THR A 7 -3.95 -12.48 -11.52
N HIS A 8 -4.12 -13.71 -11.03
CA HIS A 8 -3.15 -14.34 -10.12
C HIS A 8 -1.95 -14.98 -10.83
N GLU A 9 -2.06 -15.30 -12.13
CA GLU A 9 -0.94 -15.77 -12.95
C GLU A 9 -0.08 -14.60 -13.45
N HIS A 10 -0.65 -13.39 -13.40
CA HIS A 10 -0.04 -12.14 -13.83
C HIS A 10 -0.23 -11.09 -12.74
N GLY A 11 0.58 -11.18 -11.68
CA GLY A 11 0.44 -10.31 -10.52
C GLY A 11 0.40 -8.82 -10.91
N GLU A 12 1.09 -8.41 -11.97
CA GLU A 12 1.03 -7.08 -12.57
C GLU A 12 -0.39 -6.56 -12.86
N LEU A 13 -1.35 -7.42 -13.19
CA LEU A 13 -2.76 -7.07 -13.44
C LEU A 13 -3.52 -6.62 -12.19
N GLU A 14 -2.95 -6.83 -11.01
CA GLU A 14 -3.53 -6.47 -9.71
C GLU A 14 -3.15 -5.05 -9.26
N ASP A 15 -2.46 -4.27 -10.09
CA ASP A 15 -2.06 -2.88 -9.80
C ASP A 15 -3.22 -1.87 -9.80
N GLY A 16 -4.48 -2.34 -9.85
CA GLY A 16 -5.69 -1.53 -9.87
C GLY A 16 -5.92 -0.73 -11.15
N LEU A 17 -4.90 -0.58 -12.00
CA LEU A 17 -4.96 0.12 -13.28
C LEU A 17 -5.52 -0.77 -14.38
N PHE A 18 -5.20 -2.07 -14.35
CA PHE A 18 -5.63 -3.02 -15.38
C PHE A 18 -6.73 -3.97 -14.95
N ILE A 19 -7.05 -4.00 -13.65
CA ILE A 19 -8.18 -4.81 -13.16
C ILE A 19 -9.50 -4.41 -13.83
N GLU A 20 -9.66 -3.15 -14.23
CA GLU A 20 -10.82 -2.70 -15.02
C GLU A 20 -10.86 -3.31 -16.43
N GLU A 21 -9.71 -3.40 -17.10
CA GLU A 21 -9.61 -4.03 -18.43
C GLU A 21 -9.90 -5.53 -18.35
N VAL A 22 -9.44 -6.19 -17.30
CA VAL A 22 -9.75 -7.61 -17.04
C VAL A 22 -11.23 -7.81 -16.75
N GLN A 23 -11.80 -7.01 -15.83
CA GLN A 23 -13.20 -7.13 -15.42
C GLN A 23 -14.19 -6.72 -16.52
N SER A 24 -13.79 -5.82 -17.42
CA SER A 24 -14.61 -5.38 -18.56
C SER A 24 -14.54 -6.36 -19.73
N GLY A 25 -13.81 -7.47 -19.61
CA GLY A 25 -13.66 -8.48 -20.67
C GLY A 25 -12.73 -8.04 -21.81
N ASN A 26 -11.99 -6.94 -21.63
CA ASN A 26 -11.06 -6.42 -22.64
C ASN A 26 -9.72 -7.17 -22.65
N CYS A 27 -9.41 -7.92 -21.59
CA CYS A 27 -8.26 -8.80 -21.53
C CYS A 27 -8.51 -10.10 -22.31
N THR A 28 -8.30 -10.00 -23.63
CA THR A 28 -8.42 -11.09 -24.60
C THR A 28 -7.04 -11.52 -25.09
N ALA A 29 -6.91 -12.74 -25.62
CA ALA A 29 -5.65 -13.21 -26.23
C ALA A 29 -5.09 -12.23 -27.29
N ALA A 30 -5.96 -11.54 -28.03
CA ALA A 30 -5.56 -10.54 -29.03
C ALA A 30 -4.98 -9.25 -28.39
N ASN A 31 -5.52 -8.82 -27.26
CA ASN A 31 -5.11 -7.59 -26.57
C ASN A 31 -4.01 -7.83 -25.53
N TRP A 32 -3.74 -9.09 -25.17
CA TRP A 32 -2.82 -9.45 -24.08
C TRP A 32 -1.41 -8.90 -24.28
N SER A 33 -0.82 -9.01 -25.47
CA SER A 33 0.54 -8.51 -25.72
C SER A 33 0.66 -7.01 -25.45
N ALA A 34 -0.33 -6.21 -25.86
CA ALA A 34 -0.36 -4.78 -25.64
C ALA A 34 -0.60 -4.42 -24.16
N LEU A 35 -1.54 -5.11 -23.50
CA LEU A 35 -1.77 -4.95 -22.05
C LEU A 35 -0.51 -5.32 -21.26
N ARG A 36 0.14 -6.44 -21.60
CA ARG A 36 1.37 -6.93 -20.97
C ARG A 36 2.54 -5.97 -21.15
N GLU A 37 2.73 -5.39 -22.33
CA GLU A 37 3.77 -4.39 -22.57
C GLU A 37 3.57 -3.15 -21.67
N GLN A 38 2.32 -2.72 -21.50
CA GLN A 38 1.99 -1.60 -20.61
C GLN A 38 2.12 -1.93 -19.11
N LEU A 39 2.09 -3.22 -18.74
CA LEU A 39 2.24 -3.73 -17.37
C LEU A 39 3.70 -3.84 -16.93
N ILE A 40 4.58 -4.33 -17.82
CA ILE A 40 6.00 -4.53 -17.51
C ILE A 40 6.85 -3.27 -17.66
N THR A 41 6.31 -2.24 -18.33
CA THR A 41 6.98 -0.94 -18.47
C THR A 41 6.83 -0.17 -17.16
N PRO A 42 7.94 0.20 -16.48
CA PRO A 42 7.87 1.04 -15.29
C PRO A 42 7.09 2.32 -15.59
N ARG A 43 6.03 2.57 -14.82
CA ARG A 43 5.20 3.78 -14.97
C ARG A 43 5.70 4.82 -13.99
N PRO A 44 6.45 5.83 -14.44
CA PRO A 44 6.88 6.87 -13.54
C PRO A 44 5.65 7.62 -13.00
N PRO A 45 5.71 8.11 -11.75
CA PRO A 45 4.62 8.89 -11.19
C PRO A 45 4.45 10.20 -11.97
N LEU A 46 3.44 10.28 -12.83
CA LEU A 46 3.15 11.46 -13.66
C LEU A 46 2.25 12.45 -12.94
N VAL A 47 2.65 13.73 -12.93
CA VAL A 47 1.72 14.83 -12.66
C VAL A 47 0.92 15.09 -13.93
N ARG A 48 -0.40 15.02 -13.83
CA ARG A 48 -1.30 15.24 -14.97
C ARG A 48 -2.15 16.48 -14.74
N VAL A 49 -2.34 17.26 -15.80
CA VAL A 49 -3.21 18.45 -15.79
C VAL A 49 -4.43 18.14 -16.64
N ARG A 50 -5.62 18.50 -16.16
CA ARG A 50 -6.89 18.23 -16.85
C ARG A 50 -7.73 19.50 -17.04
N LEU A 51 -8.59 19.45 -18.06
CA LEU A 51 -9.38 20.59 -18.55
C LEU A 51 -10.60 20.94 -17.67
N ALA A 52 -11.14 20.00 -16.89
CA ALA A 52 -12.30 20.25 -16.04
C ALA A 52 -12.03 19.89 -14.58
N CYS A 53 -12.91 20.35 -13.67
CA CYS A 53 -12.77 20.29 -12.22
C CYS A 53 -12.77 18.87 -11.59
N ASN A 54 -12.58 17.80 -12.37
CA ASN A 54 -12.70 16.43 -11.90
C ASN A 54 -11.65 15.51 -12.54
N GLY A 55 -11.31 14.42 -11.83
CA GLY A 55 -10.32 13.44 -12.25
C GLY A 55 -10.71 12.60 -13.47
N ALA A 56 -11.96 12.65 -13.93
CA ALA A 56 -12.41 11.97 -15.15
C ALA A 56 -12.25 12.83 -16.42
N ALA A 57 -11.86 14.10 -16.28
CA ALA A 57 -11.73 15.03 -17.39
C ALA A 57 -10.52 14.72 -18.29
N GLN A 58 -10.53 15.22 -19.53
CA GLN A 58 -9.43 15.05 -20.48
C GLN A 58 -8.11 15.60 -19.92
N VAL A 59 -7.04 14.80 -20.07
CA VAL A 59 -5.66 15.21 -19.77
C VAL A 59 -5.15 16.13 -20.89
N ILE A 60 -4.65 17.31 -20.50
CA ILE A 60 -4.11 18.33 -21.41
C ILE A 60 -2.59 18.46 -21.32
N LYS A 61 -1.97 17.93 -20.25
CA LYS A 61 -0.52 17.89 -20.07
C LYS A 61 -0.12 16.81 -19.07
N GLU A 62 0.99 16.16 -19.32
CA GLU A 62 1.63 15.22 -18.39
C GLU A 62 3.11 15.59 -18.23
N VAL A 63 3.62 15.48 -17.01
CA VAL A 63 5.04 15.67 -16.72
C VAL A 63 5.51 14.67 -15.67
N GLU A 64 6.76 14.24 -15.82
CA GLU A 64 7.40 13.26 -14.92
C GLU A 64 8.43 13.93 -14.00
N ALA A 65 9.34 14.70 -14.60
CA ALA A 65 10.52 15.19 -13.91
C ALA A 65 10.21 16.37 -12.97
N ASN A 66 11.10 16.57 -12.00
CA ASN A 66 11.08 17.79 -11.21
C ASN A 66 11.52 18.97 -12.09
N GLY A 67 10.86 20.11 -11.95
CA GLY A 67 11.14 21.27 -12.80
C GLY A 67 9.99 22.26 -12.85
N CYS A 68 10.22 23.36 -13.57
CA CYS A 68 9.19 24.35 -13.85
C CYS A 68 8.63 24.15 -15.26
N TYR A 69 7.31 24.16 -15.38
CA TYR A 69 6.59 23.90 -16.61
C TYR A 69 5.60 25.03 -16.91
N ALA A 70 5.60 25.51 -18.16
CA ALA A 70 4.60 26.46 -18.63
C ALA A 70 3.28 25.75 -18.98
N LEU A 71 2.15 26.44 -18.80
CA LEU A 71 0.84 26.06 -19.33
C LEU A 71 0.40 27.11 -20.34
N ALA A 72 -0.10 26.67 -21.50
CA ALA A 72 -0.60 27.58 -22.51
C ALA A 72 -1.78 28.39 -21.97
N GLN A 73 -1.89 29.65 -22.38
CA GLN A 73 -2.88 30.58 -21.81
C GLN A 73 -4.34 30.14 -22.04
N THR A 74 -4.58 29.36 -23.09
CA THR A 74 -5.87 28.79 -23.50
C THR A 74 -6.12 27.37 -23.01
N ALA A 75 -5.18 26.77 -22.27
CA ALA A 75 -5.24 25.36 -21.92
C ALA A 75 -6.37 25.00 -20.94
N GLY A 76 -6.93 25.98 -20.21
CA GLY A 76 -8.09 25.76 -19.34
C GLY A 76 -7.83 24.78 -18.17
N ALA A 77 -6.67 24.87 -17.53
CA ALA A 77 -6.32 23.94 -16.45
C ALA A 77 -7.28 24.10 -15.26
N SER A 78 -7.99 23.01 -14.94
CA SER A 78 -9.02 22.98 -13.89
C SER A 78 -8.80 21.87 -12.86
N TYR A 79 -7.86 20.95 -13.08
CA TYR A 79 -7.55 19.86 -12.15
C TYR A 79 -6.12 19.35 -12.32
N PHE A 80 -5.50 18.90 -11.22
CA PHE A 80 -4.17 18.27 -11.21
C PHE A 80 -4.24 16.90 -10.52
N ASP A 81 -3.76 15.84 -11.20
CA ASP A 81 -3.40 14.57 -10.57
C ASP A 81 -1.98 14.71 -10.00
N VAL A 82 -1.80 14.47 -8.70
CA VAL A 82 -0.52 14.60 -8.00
C VAL A 82 -0.14 13.27 -7.34
N PRO A 83 0.85 12.56 -7.90
CA PRO A 83 1.31 11.29 -7.34
C PRO A 83 1.80 11.41 -5.90
N ILE A 84 1.64 10.33 -5.13
CA ILE A 84 2.19 10.23 -3.78
C ILE A 84 3.71 10.40 -3.85
N GLY A 85 4.24 11.34 -3.05
CA GLY A 85 5.66 11.70 -3.02
C GLY A 85 6.01 12.93 -3.85
N LYS A 86 5.07 13.48 -4.63
CA LYS A 86 5.24 14.75 -5.36
C LYS A 86 4.47 15.90 -4.70
N ALA A 87 5.01 17.09 -4.87
CA ALA A 87 4.36 18.36 -4.60
C ALA A 87 4.32 19.19 -5.89
N VAL A 88 3.19 19.85 -6.13
CA VAL A 88 3.02 20.76 -7.27
C VAL A 88 2.74 22.16 -6.74
N ARG A 89 3.62 23.10 -7.08
CA ARG A 89 3.40 24.52 -6.80
C ARG A 89 2.82 25.18 -8.04
N LEU A 90 1.59 25.65 -7.95
CA LEU A 90 0.82 26.29 -9.02
C LEU A 90 1.06 27.79 -8.99
N PHE A 91 1.35 28.42 -10.13
CA PHE A 91 1.66 29.84 -10.22
C PHE A 91 0.71 30.56 -11.18
N ALA A 92 0.31 31.77 -10.80
CA ALA A 92 -0.46 32.68 -11.66
C ALA A 92 0.40 33.32 -12.77
N GLY A 93 1.74 33.39 -12.59
CA GLY A 93 2.69 33.89 -13.58
C GLY A 93 3.29 32.78 -14.45
N VAL A 94 3.94 33.17 -15.55
CA VAL A 94 4.79 32.27 -16.36
C VAL A 94 6.12 32.02 -15.66
N GLY A 95 6.84 30.94 -16.01
CA GLY A 95 8.19 30.69 -15.47
C GLY A 95 8.27 30.43 -13.96
N CYS A 96 7.17 29.96 -13.34
CA CYS A 96 7.04 29.70 -11.91
C CYS A 96 7.29 30.93 -11.03
N THR A 97 6.72 32.07 -11.43
CA THR A 97 6.80 33.33 -10.69
C THR A 97 5.42 33.83 -10.26
N GLY A 98 5.40 34.81 -9.35
CA GLY A 98 4.18 35.46 -8.87
C GLY A 98 3.45 34.67 -7.79
N THR A 99 2.17 35.02 -7.56
CA THR A 99 1.34 34.36 -6.56
C THR A 99 1.20 32.87 -6.84
N SER A 100 1.28 32.06 -5.79
CA SER A 100 1.28 30.61 -5.89
C SER A 100 0.51 29.91 -4.78
N VAL A 101 0.19 28.64 -5.00
CA VAL A 101 -0.29 27.70 -3.98
C VAL A 101 0.38 26.34 -4.20
N THR A 102 0.68 25.61 -3.12
CA THR A 102 1.28 24.27 -3.20
C THR A 102 0.24 23.22 -2.88
N VAL A 103 0.18 22.18 -3.71
CA VAL A 103 -0.72 21.03 -3.56
C VAL A 103 0.09 19.73 -3.57
N GLN A 104 -0.35 18.73 -2.80
CA GLN A 104 0.34 17.44 -2.63
C GLN A 104 -0.59 16.23 -2.79
N THR A 105 -1.83 16.49 -3.19
CA THR A 105 -2.89 15.53 -3.45
C THR A 105 -3.56 15.92 -4.75
N ASP A 106 -4.40 15.04 -5.29
CA ASP A 106 -5.17 15.39 -6.47
C ASP A 106 -6.09 16.58 -6.11
N THR A 107 -6.09 17.60 -6.97
CA THR A 107 -6.65 18.92 -6.64
C THR A 107 -7.54 19.45 -7.77
N SER A 108 -8.77 19.85 -7.44
CA SER A 108 -9.64 20.68 -8.29
C SER A 108 -9.26 22.13 -8.11
N LEU A 109 -8.98 22.79 -9.22
CA LEU A 109 -8.68 24.23 -9.22
C LEU A 109 -9.94 25.09 -9.05
N CYS A 110 -11.12 24.50 -9.24
CA CYS A 110 -12.41 25.15 -9.05
C CYS A 110 -12.73 25.41 -7.58
N GLU A 111 -12.10 24.64 -6.68
CA GLU A 111 -12.23 24.76 -5.22
C GLU A 111 -10.93 25.24 -4.57
N THR A 112 -9.90 25.55 -5.37
CA THR A 112 -8.58 25.95 -4.88
C THR A 112 -8.30 27.41 -5.27
N SER A 113 -7.75 28.15 -4.32
CA SER A 113 -7.36 29.55 -4.52
C SER A 113 -5.86 29.71 -4.32
N PHE A 114 -5.27 30.65 -5.05
CA PHE A 114 -3.92 31.13 -4.77
C PHE A 114 -3.86 31.76 -3.38
N ALA A 115 -2.65 31.96 -2.85
CA ALA A 115 -2.45 32.55 -1.51
C ALA A 115 -3.11 33.94 -1.32
N ASN A 116 -3.37 34.68 -2.41
CA ASN A 116 -4.08 35.96 -2.39
C ASN A 116 -5.62 35.84 -2.48
N GLY A 117 -6.17 34.63 -2.39
CA GLY A 117 -7.61 34.36 -2.47
C GLY A 117 -8.20 34.33 -3.88
N THR A 118 -7.40 34.59 -4.93
CA THR A 118 -7.90 34.47 -6.31
C THR A 118 -8.02 33.01 -6.73
N SER A 119 -9.07 32.66 -7.46
CA SER A 119 -9.28 31.29 -7.94
C SER A 119 -8.13 30.82 -8.82
N THR A 120 -7.74 29.56 -8.66
CA THR A 120 -6.74 28.91 -9.52
C THR A 120 -7.33 28.42 -10.84
N ASN A 121 -8.66 28.28 -10.94
CA ASN A 121 -9.33 27.70 -12.10
C ASN A 121 -9.08 28.52 -13.37
N ASP A 122 -8.50 27.89 -14.41
CA ASP A 122 -8.09 28.54 -15.67
C ASP A 122 -7.07 29.69 -15.51
N LYS A 123 -6.53 29.90 -14.31
CA LYS A 123 -5.61 30.99 -13.98
C LYS A 123 -4.18 30.52 -13.71
N VAL A 124 -3.92 29.22 -13.63
CA VAL A 124 -2.55 28.69 -13.56
C VAL A 124 -1.85 28.89 -14.91
N ARG A 125 -0.69 29.57 -14.89
CA ARG A 125 0.14 29.85 -16.08
C ARG A 125 1.43 29.06 -16.11
N SER A 126 1.91 28.64 -14.95
CA SER A 126 3.01 27.68 -14.83
C SER A 126 2.89 26.91 -13.54
N PHE A 127 3.59 25.78 -13.46
CA PHE A 127 3.62 24.96 -12.27
C PHE A 127 5.01 24.35 -12.09
N ARG A 128 5.40 24.16 -10.84
CA ARG A 128 6.65 23.50 -10.47
C ARG A 128 6.36 22.15 -9.83
N VAL A 129 6.97 21.10 -10.35
CA VAL A 129 6.94 19.76 -9.77
C VAL A 129 8.22 19.54 -8.97
N GLN A 130 8.08 19.05 -7.73
CA GLN A 130 9.18 18.71 -6.85
C GLN A 130 8.83 17.45 -6.05
N ASP A 131 9.85 16.74 -5.57
CA ASP A 131 9.64 15.71 -4.55
C ASP A 131 9.25 16.35 -3.22
N VAL A 132 8.42 15.67 -2.45
CA VAL A 132 8.11 16.07 -1.08
C VAL A 132 9.37 15.97 -0.23
N GLU A 133 9.76 17.08 0.38
CA GLU A 133 10.88 17.13 1.30
C GLU A 133 10.57 16.38 2.60
N ALA A 134 11.60 15.73 3.14
CA ALA A 134 11.50 14.81 4.24
C ALA A 134 12.29 15.31 5.45
N PRO A 135 11.65 15.53 6.61
CA PRO A 135 12.42 15.74 7.83
C PRO A 135 13.15 14.45 8.24
N PRO A 136 14.19 14.50 9.08
CA PRO A 136 14.75 13.32 9.72
C PRO A 136 13.67 12.52 10.48
N SER A 137 13.77 11.20 10.52
CA SER A 137 12.91 10.32 11.33
C SER A 137 13.66 9.02 11.63
N GLU A 138 13.47 8.46 12.84
CA GLU A 138 14.04 7.15 13.21
C GLU A 138 13.48 5.99 12.37
N TYR A 139 12.32 6.17 11.75
CA TYR A 139 11.69 5.24 10.83
C TYR A 139 12.16 5.40 9.37
N ARG A 140 12.81 6.54 9.09
CA ARG A 140 13.39 6.88 7.79
C ARG A 140 14.91 6.84 7.93
N TYR A 141 15.42 5.62 7.99
CA TYR A 141 16.84 5.38 8.19
C TYR A 141 17.53 5.02 6.87
N ASP A 142 18.77 5.49 6.74
CA ASP A 142 19.69 5.06 5.69
C ASP A 142 20.67 4.02 6.25
N CYS A 143 20.97 3.02 5.41
CA CYS A 143 22.07 2.10 5.66
C CYS A 143 23.37 2.76 5.21
N ALA A 144 24.37 2.82 6.10
CA ALA A 144 25.70 3.27 5.69
C ALA A 144 26.33 2.24 4.74
N LEU A 145 27.28 2.67 3.90
CA LEU A 145 27.93 1.80 2.90
C LEU A 145 28.56 0.54 3.53
N GLU A 146 29.14 0.68 4.73
CA GLU A 146 29.82 -0.40 5.45
C GLU A 146 28.91 -1.18 6.42
N GLU A 147 27.63 -0.85 6.48
CA GLU A 147 26.70 -1.43 7.46
C GLU A 147 26.02 -2.69 6.91
N SER A 148 26.77 -3.80 6.92
CA SER A 148 26.33 -5.07 6.33
C SER A 148 25.09 -5.69 6.98
N THR A 149 24.75 -5.31 8.21
CA THR A 149 23.59 -5.81 8.96
C THR A 149 22.32 -4.99 8.71
N CYS A 150 22.41 -3.85 8.03
CA CYS A 150 21.27 -2.99 7.77
C CYS A 150 20.42 -3.52 6.60
N VAL A 151 19.10 -3.42 6.75
CA VAL A 151 18.13 -3.77 5.71
C VAL A 151 17.58 -2.49 5.10
N LYS A 152 17.96 -2.17 3.86
CA LYS A 152 17.52 -0.94 3.20
C LYS A 152 16.04 -1.02 2.81
N ASN A 153 15.27 -0.01 3.22
CA ASN A 153 13.97 0.27 2.61
C ASN A 153 14.20 1.03 1.29
N HIS A 154 13.74 0.44 0.18
CA HIS A 154 13.86 1.04 -1.15
C HIS A 154 12.65 1.89 -1.56
N ASN A 155 11.63 2.00 -0.71
CA ASN A 155 10.56 2.97 -0.89
C ASN A 155 11.15 4.38 -0.78
N SER A 156 11.00 5.19 -1.82
CA SER A 156 11.62 6.53 -1.87
C SER A 156 11.22 7.37 -0.67
N THR A 157 12.18 8.13 -0.13
CA THR A 157 11.98 9.00 1.03
C THR A 157 10.80 9.95 0.87
N SER A 158 10.63 10.53 -0.33
CA SER A 158 9.52 11.44 -0.63
C SER A 158 8.15 10.75 -0.55
N ARG A 159 8.04 9.50 -1.03
CA ARG A 159 6.81 8.69 -0.91
C ARG A 159 6.53 8.32 0.55
N LEU A 160 7.54 7.90 1.30
CA LEU A 160 7.39 7.58 2.72
C LEU A 160 6.86 8.78 3.51
N VAL A 161 7.37 10.00 3.27
CA VAL A 161 6.87 11.21 3.96
C VAL A 161 5.45 11.57 3.53
N ALA A 162 5.13 11.40 2.26
CA ALA A 162 3.78 11.66 1.77
C ALA A 162 2.74 10.68 2.33
N ILE A 163 3.15 9.45 2.69
CA ILE A 163 2.34 8.42 3.34
C ILE A 163 2.29 8.64 4.87
N ASN A 164 3.43 8.78 5.52
CA ASN A 164 3.57 8.81 6.97
C ASN A 164 3.30 10.21 7.52
N ARG A 165 2.03 10.60 7.51
CA ARG A 165 1.49 11.86 8.01
C ARG A 165 0.00 11.72 8.34
N PRO A 166 -0.62 12.71 9.02
CA PRO A 166 -2.07 12.78 9.11
C PRO A 166 -2.72 12.83 7.72
N HIS A 167 -3.77 12.04 7.51
CA HIS A 167 -4.49 11.95 6.24
C HIS A 167 -5.82 12.67 6.33
N THR A 168 -6.07 13.58 5.38
CA THR A 168 -7.42 14.05 5.12
C THR A 168 -8.20 12.95 4.39
N VAL A 169 -9.44 12.72 4.81
CA VAL A 169 -10.29 11.67 4.25
C VAL A 169 -11.64 12.23 3.87
N LYS A 170 -12.11 11.80 2.71
CA LYS A 170 -13.45 12.08 2.23
C LYS A 170 -14.23 10.80 2.07
N ILE A 171 -15.45 10.78 2.57
CA ILE A 171 -16.39 9.68 2.40
C ILE A 171 -17.47 10.10 1.39
N VAL A 172 -17.66 9.27 0.37
CA VAL A 172 -18.70 9.40 -0.65
C VAL A 172 -19.60 8.19 -0.57
N ARG A 173 -20.80 8.38 -0.04
CA ARG A 173 -21.83 7.34 0.01
C ARG A 173 -22.65 7.40 -1.28
N VAL A 174 -22.63 6.32 -2.05
CA VAL A 174 -23.37 6.20 -3.30
C VAL A 174 -24.62 5.34 -3.07
N THR A 175 -25.79 5.88 -3.35
CA THR A 175 -27.07 5.16 -3.26
C THR A 175 -27.65 4.91 -4.65
N VAL A 176 -28.34 3.79 -4.82
CA VAL A 176 -29.11 3.45 -6.02
C VAL A 176 -30.46 2.93 -5.56
N ALA A 177 -31.54 3.40 -6.19
CA ALA A 177 -32.90 2.96 -5.87
C ALA A 177 -33.02 1.43 -5.93
N GLY A 178 -33.64 0.83 -4.90
CA GLY A 178 -33.81 -0.63 -4.79
C GLY A 178 -32.59 -1.41 -4.28
N ARG A 179 -31.50 -0.73 -3.89
CA ARG A 179 -30.31 -1.36 -3.32
C ARG A 179 -29.97 -0.77 -1.95
N SER A 180 -29.32 -1.56 -1.10
CA SER A 180 -28.81 -1.10 0.19
C SER A 180 -27.37 -0.58 0.05
N THR A 181 -27.06 0.50 0.76
CA THR A 181 -25.69 1.01 0.95
C THR A 181 -25.54 1.30 2.45
N PRO A 182 -24.44 0.90 3.11
CA PRO A 182 -24.17 1.21 4.52
C PRO A 182 -24.47 2.68 4.85
N SER A 183 -24.97 2.96 6.05
CA SER A 183 -25.24 4.33 6.48
C SER A 183 -23.94 5.13 6.60
N MET A 184 -24.03 6.45 6.47
CA MET A 184 -22.84 7.32 6.58
C MET A 184 -22.11 7.12 7.91
N GLY A 185 -22.84 7.01 9.02
CA GLY A 185 -22.24 6.78 10.35
C GLY A 185 -21.49 5.45 10.46
N LEU A 186 -21.98 4.37 9.85
CA LEU A 186 -21.29 3.08 9.83
C LEU A 186 -20.02 3.12 8.97
N ILE A 187 -20.01 3.90 7.88
CA ILE A 187 -18.82 4.07 7.04
C ILE A 187 -17.78 4.90 7.80
N GLU A 188 -18.20 5.98 8.45
CA GLU A 188 -17.34 6.81 9.29
C GLU A 188 -16.68 6.02 10.41
N GLU A 189 -17.45 5.21 11.13
CA GLU A 189 -16.93 4.33 12.19
C GLU A 189 -15.83 3.40 11.66
N LYS A 190 -15.99 2.82 10.47
CA LYS A 190 -14.96 1.96 9.88
C LYS A 190 -13.74 2.71 9.37
N VAL A 191 -13.92 3.93 8.86
CA VAL A 191 -12.79 4.80 8.54
C VAL A 191 -12.01 5.15 9.80
N VAL A 192 -12.67 5.50 10.90
CA VAL A 192 -12.02 5.79 12.19
C VAL A 192 -11.25 4.56 12.68
N ASN A 193 -11.91 3.39 12.77
CA ASN A 193 -11.26 2.14 13.20
C ASN A 193 -10.05 1.76 12.35
N MET A 194 -10.11 2.00 11.03
CA MET A 194 -8.98 1.77 10.12
C MET A 194 -7.80 2.72 10.44
N TYR A 195 -8.08 3.98 10.73
CA TYR A 195 -7.05 4.95 11.09
C TYR A 195 -6.50 4.76 12.51
N ASP A 196 -7.29 4.23 13.44
CA ASP A 196 -6.80 3.78 14.75
C ASP A 196 -5.80 2.63 14.56
N PHE A 197 -6.15 1.63 13.74
CA PHE A 197 -5.23 0.58 13.33
C PHE A 197 -3.95 1.15 12.69
N PHE A 198 -4.05 2.08 11.73
CA PHE A 198 -2.87 2.66 11.11
C PHE A 198 -2.03 3.47 12.09
N ASN A 199 -2.66 4.18 13.02
CA ASN A 199 -1.96 4.90 14.06
C ASN A 199 -1.12 3.96 14.90
N ASP A 200 -1.69 2.83 15.34
CA ASP A 200 -0.98 1.87 16.18
C ASP A 200 0.12 1.15 15.39
N ALA A 201 -0.22 0.57 14.22
CA ALA A 201 0.72 -0.17 13.39
C ALA A 201 1.87 0.69 12.85
N SER A 202 1.65 1.99 12.61
CA SER A 202 2.67 2.94 12.16
C SER A 202 3.37 3.69 13.31
N ARG A 203 2.97 3.44 14.57
CA ARG A 203 3.48 4.09 15.79
C ARG A 203 3.30 5.60 15.78
N GLY A 204 2.08 6.04 15.46
CA GLY A 204 1.67 7.44 15.43
C GLY A 204 2.10 8.22 14.19
N GLN A 205 2.73 7.57 13.22
CA GLN A 205 3.15 8.24 11.97
C GLN A 205 1.96 8.59 11.07
N ILE A 206 0.91 7.77 11.09
CA ILE A 206 -0.33 7.98 10.35
C ILE A 206 -1.47 8.19 11.33
N SER A 207 -2.29 9.20 11.06
CA SER A 207 -3.49 9.47 11.83
C SER A 207 -4.58 10.05 10.94
N LEU A 208 -5.81 10.06 11.41
CA LEU A 208 -6.90 10.73 10.72
C LEU A 208 -6.86 12.24 10.98
N ALA A 209 -6.73 13.04 9.93
CA ALA A 209 -6.90 14.49 10.03
C ALA A 209 -8.39 14.84 10.10
N ALA A 210 -8.81 15.47 11.19
CA ALA A 210 -10.16 15.96 11.36
C ALA A 210 -10.35 17.36 10.71
N PRO A 211 -11.57 17.70 10.25
CA PRO A 211 -12.76 16.86 10.18
C PRO A 211 -12.83 15.99 8.90
N LEU A 212 -13.54 14.85 8.98
CA LEU A 212 -13.95 14.07 7.81
C LEU A 212 -14.87 14.89 6.90
N THR A 213 -14.60 14.84 5.60
CA THR A 213 -15.53 15.40 4.59
C THR A 213 -16.51 14.32 4.16
N ARG A 214 -17.80 14.66 4.09
CA ARG A 214 -18.88 13.70 3.79
C ARG A 214 -19.64 14.15 2.56
N ARG A 215 -20.05 13.20 1.72
CA ARG A 215 -20.96 13.45 0.60
C ARG A 215 -21.87 12.26 0.38
N GLU A 216 -23.15 12.52 0.22
CA GLU A 216 -24.12 11.52 -0.24
C GLU A 216 -24.51 11.82 -1.69
N LEU A 217 -24.59 10.77 -2.50
CA LEU A 217 -24.91 10.84 -3.92
C LEU A 217 -25.91 9.76 -4.28
N ALA A 218 -27.06 10.16 -4.82
CA ALA A 218 -27.97 9.24 -5.49
C ALA A 218 -27.53 9.10 -6.95
N ALA A 219 -27.10 7.90 -7.33
CA ALA A 219 -26.88 7.56 -8.73
C ALA A 219 -28.22 7.23 -9.42
N PRO A 220 -28.34 7.44 -10.74
CA PRO A 220 -29.56 7.14 -11.48
C PRO A 220 -30.06 5.70 -11.27
N ALA A 221 -31.38 5.51 -11.27
CA ALA A 221 -31.96 4.18 -11.18
C ALA A 221 -31.50 3.30 -12.35
N GLY A 222 -31.18 2.04 -12.09
CA GLY A 222 -30.68 1.10 -13.10
C GLY A 222 -29.20 1.26 -13.47
N SER A 223 -28.47 2.20 -12.86
CA SER A 223 -27.02 2.36 -13.11
C SER A 223 -26.27 1.04 -12.89
N THR A 224 -25.32 0.76 -13.79
CA THR A 224 -24.29 -0.25 -13.62
C THR A 224 -23.23 0.19 -12.60
N CYS A 225 -22.35 -0.74 -12.17
CA CYS A 225 -21.21 -0.41 -11.31
C CYS A 225 -20.35 0.74 -11.89
N ASN A 226 -20.04 0.68 -13.19
CA ASN A 226 -19.20 1.68 -13.84
C ASN A 226 -19.90 3.03 -13.93
N GLU A 227 -21.18 3.06 -14.28
CA GLU A 227 -21.95 4.32 -14.32
C GLU A 227 -22.06 4.96 -12.93
N ALA A 228 -22.30 4.17 -11.88
CA ALA A 228 -22.34 4.68 -10.51
C ALA A 228 -20.98 5.21 -10.05
N LYS A 229 -19.87 4.55 -10.40
CA LYS A 229 -18.50 5.02 -10.12
C LYS A 229 -18.19 6.31 -10.87
N GLN A 230 -18.48 6.36 -12.16
CA GLN A 230 -18.27 7.56 -12.99
C GLN A 230 -19.12 8.73 -12.50
N HIS A 231 -20.36 8.46 -12.09
CA HIS A 231 -21.21 9.46 -11.46
C HIS A 231 -20.56 9.98 -10.17
N ALA A 232 -20.06 9.11 -9.29
CA ALA A 232 -19.41 9.50 -8.05
C ALA A 232 -18.14 10.34 -8.30
N LEU A 233 -17.31 9.96 -9.27
CA LEU A 233 -16.08 10.66 -9.64
C LEU A 233 -16.31 12.12 -10.09
N ARG A 234 -17.41 12.40 -10.79
CA ARG A 234 -17.76 13.77 -11.21
C ARG A 234 -18.01 14.72 -10.03
N TYR A 235 -18.36 14.15 -8.88
CA TYR A 235 -18.79 14.88 -7.68
C TYR A 235 -17.80 14.70 -6.50
N ALA A 236 -16.68 14.05 -6.74
CA ALA A 236 -15.62 13.98 -5.76
C ALA A 236 -14.82 15.30 -5.75
N SER A 237 -15.17 16.21 -4.82
CA SER A 237 -14.28 17.28 -4.34
C SER A 237 -12.88 16.70 -4.07
N PRO A 238 -11.84 17.24 -4.71
CA PRO A 238 -10.45 16.84 -4.50
C PRO A 238 -9.85 17.61 -3.32
N ASN A 239 -8.55 17.44 -3.06
CA ASN A 239 -7.80 17.93 -1.88
C ASN A 239 -7.82 17.00 -0.66
N THR A 240 -8.12 15.73 -0.85
CA THR A 240 -8.05 14.71 0.20
C THR A 240 -6.89 13.75 -0.03
N PHE A 241 -6.31 13.19 1.04
CA PHE A 241 -5.32 12.11 0.90
C PHE A 241 -5.99 10.83 0.37
N LEU A 242 -7.17 10.50 0.92
CA LEU A 242 -7.96 9.31 0.60
C LEU A 242 -9.42 9.69 0.33
N THR A 243 -10.03 9.10 -0.71
CA THR A 243 -11.48 9.11 -0.92
C THR A 243 -12.05 7.70 -0.78
N VAL A 244 -13.03 7.53 0.10
CA VAL A 244 -13.74 6.28 0.35
C VAL A 244 -15.10 6.34 -0.34
N TYR A 245 -15.26 5.58 -1.42
CA TYR A 245 -16.53 5.40 -2.09
C TYR A 245 -17.22 4.16 -1.53
N SER A 246 -18.31 4.34 -0.78
CA SER A 246 -19.17 3.24 -0.37
C SER A 246 -20.24 3.01 -1.42
N MET A 247 -20.15 1.88 -2.11
CA MET A 247 -21.03 1.51 -3.21
C MET A 247 -22.20 0.66 -2.71
N PRO A 248 -23.37 0.68 -3.40
CA PRO A 248 -24.47 -0.19 -3.05
C PRO A 248 -24.11 -1.67 -3.14
N SER A 249 -24.60 -2.46 -2.18
CA SER A 249 -24.37 -3.89 -2.11
C SER A 249 -24.86 -4.60 -3.38
N GLY A 250 -24.03 -5.53 -3.88
CA GLY A 250 -24.31 -6.30 -5.09
C GLY A 250 -24.34 -5.49 -6.38
N LEU A 251 -23.95 -4.21 -6.37
CA LEU A 251 -23.83 -3.41 -7.60
C LEU A 251 -22.50 -3.69 -8.32
N CYS A 252 -21.42 -3.77 -7.55
CA CYS A 252 -20.08 -4.10 -8.00
C CYS A 252 -19.69 -5.48 -7.43
N SER A 253 -18.87 -6.25 -8.17
CA SER A 253 -18.50 -7.62 -7.79
C SER A 253 -17.43 -7.69 -6.70
N THR A 254 -16.51 -6.73 -6.66
CA THR A 254 -15.37 -6.70 -5.73
C THR A 254 -15.05 -5.27 -5.28
N SER A 255 -14.58 -5.14 -4.04
CA SER A 255 -13.93 -3.91 -3.57
C SER A 255 -12.62 -3.72 -4.34
N LYS A 256 -12.18 -2.46 -4.48
CA LYS A 256 -10.92 -2.16 -5.14
C LYS A 256 -10.33 -0.83 -4.70
N ALA A 257 -9.04 -0.67 -4.95
CA ALA A 257 -8.32 0.57 -4.80
C ALA A 257 -7.71 1.04 -6.12
N GLY A 258 -7.51 2.35 -6.24
CA GLY A 258 -6.81 2.94 -7.36
C GLY A 258 -6.51 4.42 -7.07
N ALA A 259 -5.28 4.83 -7.37
CA ALA A 259 -4.78 6.16 -7.01
C ALA A 259 -5.02 6.45 -5.50
N ARG A 260 -5.64 7.58 -5.17
CA ARG A 260 -6.00 8.00 -3.81
C ARG A 260 -7.44 7.63 -3.40
N SER A 261 -8.00 6.58 -4.00
CA SER A 261 -9.40 6.21 -3.83
C SER A 261 -9.59 4.72 -3.58
N ILE A 262 -10.57 4.40 -2.74
CA ILE A 262 -11.05 3.03 -2.53
C ILE A 262 -12.55 2.97 -2.83
N TYR A 263 -12.98 1.88 -3.45
CA TYR A 263 -14.37 1.58 -3.77
C TYR A 263 -14.76 0.33 -3.02
N LEU A 264 -15.67 0.47 -2.07
CA LEU A 264 -16.04 -0.59 -1.14
C LEU A 264 -17.46 -1.05 -1.45
N ASN A 265 -17.63 -2.36 -1.57
CA ASN A 265 -18.95 -2.98 -1.77
C ASN A 265 -19.52 -3.57 -0.46
N GLY A 266 -18.79 -3.41 0.63
CA GLY A 266 -19.14 -3.84 1.97
C GLY A 266 -18.67 -2.82 3.00
N ASN A 267 -18.83 -3.15 4.28
CA ASN A 267 -18.44 -2.29 5.40
C ASN A 267 -17.59 -3.02 6.44
N LEU A 268 -16.84 -4.04 6.02
CA LEU A 268 -15.91 -4.74 6.91
C LEU A 268 -14.67 -3.86 7.11
N LEU A 269 -14.11 -3.88 8.33
CA LEU A 269 -12.85 -3.18 8.63
C LEU A 269 -11.73 -3.70 7.72
N ARG A 270 -11.65 -5.03 7.56
CA ARG A 270 -10.69 -5.69 6.66
C ARG A 270 -10.69 -5.03 5.27
N ASP A 271 -11.86 -4.84 4.66
CA ASP A 271 -11.93 -4.30 3.30
C ASP A 271 -11.40 -2.85 3.24
N HIS A 272 -11.71 -2.03 4.24
CA HIS A 272 -11.15 -0.67 4.32
C HIS A 272 -9.62 -0.70 4.43
N THR A 273 -9.09 -1.52 5.33
CA THR A 273 -7.64 -1.66 5.57
C THR A 273 -6.92 -2.27 4.38
N HIS A 274 -7.51 -3.28 3.73
CA HIS A 274 -6.97 -3.95 2.53
C HIS A 274 -6.87 -2.97 1.37
N GLU A 275 -7.97 -2.33 1.01
CA GLU A 275 -8.01 -1.42 -0.14
C GLU A 275 -7.15 -0.17 0.12
N THR A 276 -7.11 0.32 1.35
CA THR A 276 -6.21 1.43 1.67
C THR A 276 -4.74 0.99 1.62
N GLY A 277 -4.41 -0.25 1.98
CA GLY A 277 -3.08 -0.83 1.81
C GLY A 277 -2.58 -0.73 0.37
N HIS A 278 -3.46 -0.95 -0.62
CA HIS A 278 -3.13 -0.72 -2.03
C HIS A 278 -2.84 0.74 -2.37
N VAL A 279 -3.60 1.69 -1.82
CA VAL A 279 -3.31 3.13 -1.95
C VAL A 279 -1.92 3.45 -1.39
N LEU A 280 -1.52 2.82 -0.29
CA LEU A 280 -0.19 2.98 0.31
C LEU A 280 0.92 2.29 -0.51
N GLY A 281 0.58 1.41 -1.44
CA GLY A 281 1.51 0.73 -2.35
C GLY A 281 1.82 -0.71 -1.97
N LEU A 282 0.96 -1.34 -1.17
CA LEU A 282 1.01 -2.77 -0.90
C LEU A 282 0.31 -3.54 -2.02
N GLY A 283 0.85 -4.68 -2.41
CA GLY A 283 0.13 -5.67 -3.21
C GLY A 283 -0.39 -6.80 -2.34
N HIS A 284 -1.11 -7.75 -2.94
CA HIS A 284 -1.66 -8.88 -2.21
C HIS A 284 -0.59 -9.76 -1.55
N SER A 285 -1.03 -10.45 -0.49
CA SER A 285 -0.24 -11.45 0.20
C SER A 285 -0.72 -12.87 -0.14
N ASN A 286 0.14 -13.63 -0.81
CA ASN A 286 -0.11 -15.00 -1.26
C ASN A 286 0.57 -16.02 -0.33
N ALA A 287 0.23 -17.29 -0.46
CA ALA A 287 0.95 -18.39 0.19
C ALA A 287 1.39 -19.44 -0.84
N LYS A 288 2.48 -20.16 -0.59
CA LYS A 288 2.83 -21.35 -1.35
C LYS A 288 2.03 -22.54 -0.85
N ASP A 289 1.43 -23.27 -1.79
CA ASP A 289 0.88 -24.60 -1.52
C ASP A 289 2.01 -25.54 -1.10
N PRO A 290 1.96 -26.12 0.11
CA PRO A 290 2.99 -27.02 0.60
C PRO A 290 3.09 -28.34 -0.19
N LEU A 291 2.06 -28.73 -0.95
CA LEU A 291 2.04 -29.99 -1.71
C LEU A 291 2.42 -29.81 -3.18
N GLY A 292 1.97 -28.73 -3.81
CA GLY A 292 2.16 -28.49 -5.25
C GLY A 292 3.10 -27.35 -5.61
N GLY A 293 3.57 -26.56 -4.64
CA GLY A 293 4.46 -25.42 -4.87
C GLY A 293 3.85 -24.27 -5.67
N LYS A 294 2.54 -24.32 -5.96
CA LYS A 294 1.79 -23.25 -6.62
C LYS A 294 1.48 -22.13 -5.63
N ASP A 295 1.32 -20.91 -6.14
CA ASP A 295 0.84 -19.80 -5.32
C ASP A 295 -0.67 -19.98 -5.08
N ILE A 296 -1.07 -19.93 -3.82
CA ILE A 296 -2.45 -19.79 -3.35
C ILE A 296 -2.69 -18.28 -3.22
N PRO A 297 -3.48 -17.70 -4.15
CA PRO A 297 -3.76 -16.27 -4.13
C PRO A 297 -4.45 -15.89 -2.82
N TYR A 298 -4.07 -14.74 -2.25
CA TYR A 298 -4.66 -14.24 -1.00
C TYR A 298 -4.50 -15.19 0.20
N GLY A 299 -3.59 -16.15 0.11
CA GLY A 299 -3.43 -17.26 1.07
C GLY A 299 -2.68 -16.94 2.35
N ASP A 300 -2.09 -15.74 2.48
CA ASP A 300 -1.31 -15.37 3.68
C ASP A 300 -2.20 -14.84 4.81
N SER A 301 -2.59 -15.72 5.73
CA SER A 301 -3.45 -15.33 6.86
C SER A 301 -2.82 -14.34 7.86
N SER A 302 -1.56 -13.92 7.67
CA SER A 302 -0.86 -12.99 8.56
C SER A 302 -0.90 -11.52 8.10
N SER A 303 -1.59 -11.21 7.00
CA SER A 303 -1.70 -9.83 6.50
C SER A 303 -3.12 -9.44 6.11
N TYR A 304 -3.49 -8.18 6.36
CA TYR A 304 -4.70 -7.56 5.79
C TYR A 304 -4.71 -7.56 4.25
N MET A 305 -3.55 -7.70 3.59
CA MET A 305 -3.46 -7.80 2.12
C MET A 305 -3.82 -9.19 1.57
N SER A 306 -4.36 -10.07 2.42
CA SER A 306 -4.84 -11.41 2.07
C SER A 306 -6.36 -11.49 2.05
N GLY A 307 -6.91 -12.70 1.89
CA GLY A 307 -8.34 -12.99 1.95
C GLY A 307 -8.89 -13.04 3.38
N PHE A 308 -8.01 -12.99 4.38
CA PHE A 308 -8.35 -13.21 5.78
C PHE A 308 -8.42 -11.88 6.54
N SER A 309 -9.15 -11.87 7.66
CA SER A 309 -8.87 -10.91 8.72
C SER A 309 -7.44 -11.13 9.22
N SER A 310 -6.80 -10.07 9.69
CA SER A 310 -5.45 -10.14 10.24
C SER A 310 -5.32 -9.15 11.39
N ASP A 311 -4.32 -9.35 12.24
CA ASP A 311 -4.01 -8.41 13.31
C ASP A 311 -3.18 -7.23 12.77
N ASN A 312 -2.44 -7.43 11.67
CA ASN A 312 -1.55 -6.43 11.08
C ASN A 312 -1.26 -6.68 9.59
N TYR A 313 -0.42 -5.84 8.99
CA TYR A 313 0.34 -6.18 7.78
C TYR A 313 1.55 -7.05 8.14
N ASN A 314 2.02 -7.88 7.19
CA ASN A 314 3.19 -8.71 7.43
C ASN A 314 4.49 -7.88 7.39
N LEU A 315 5.58 -8.46 7.90
CA LEU A 315 6.84 -7.72 8.11
C LEU A 315 7.41 -7.03 6.85
N PRO A 316 7.46 -7.66 5.66
CA PRO A 316 7.91 -6.97 4.45
C PRO A 316 7.08 -5.72 4.13
N GLN A 317 5.77 -5.77 4.37
CA GLN A 317 4.85 -4.65 4.11
C GLN A 317 5.04 -3.52 5.12
N LEU A 318 5.18 -3.84 6.42
CA LEU A 318 5.52 -2.86 7.45
C LEU A 318 6.87 -2.17 7.16
N HIS A 319 7.87 -2.96 6.73
CA HIS A 319 9.16 -2.43 6.34
C HIS A 319 9.02 -1.47 5.15
N TRP A 320 8.32 -1.86 4.09
CA TRP A 320 8.09 -1.04 2.90
C TRP A 320 7.41 0.30 3.22
N LEU A 321 6.44 0.29 4.14
CA LEU A 321 5.72 1.49 4.58
C LEU A 321 6.56 2.39 5.49
N GLY A 322 7.75 1.95 5.92
CA GLY A 322 8.56 2.68 6.89
C GLY A 322 7.94 2.66 8.28
N TRP A 323 7.27 1.56 8.65
CA TRP A 323 6.68 1.37 9.99
C TRP A 323 7.55 0.51 10.89
N THR A 324 8.75 0.16 10.43
CA THR A 324 9.83 -0.47 11.21
C THR A 324 10.96 0.51 11.44
N LYS A 325 11.69 0.39 12.56
CA LYS A 325 12.95 1.09 12.82
C LYS A 325 14.15 0.32 12.26
N LYS A 326 15.29 1.01 12.19
CA LYS A 326 16.55 0.48 11.64
C LYS A 326 17.00 -0.83 12.31
N ASN A 327 16.97 -0.83 13.63
CA ASN A 327 17.43 -1.94 14.47
C ASN A 327 16.41 -3.08 14.61
N GLU A 328 15.22 -2.95 14.01
CA GLU A 328 14.19 -3.97 14.08
C GLU A 328 14.31 -5.04 13.01
N LEU A 329 15.22 -4.86 12.06
CA LEU A 329 15.54 -5.83 11.03
C LEU A 329 17.03 -6.10 11.03
N VAL A 330 17.40 -7.37 10.90
CA VAL A 330 18.80 -7.78 10.81
C VAL A 330 19.05 -8.45 9.47
N ASN A 331 19.98 -7.93 8.69
CA ASN A 331 20.44 -8.57 7.47
C ASN A 331 21.41 -9.71 7.81
N VAL A 332 21.04 -10.93 7.43
CA VAL A 332 21.83 -12.15 7.68
C VAL A 332 22.61 -12.61 6.45
N THR A 333 22.53 -11.88 5.34
CA THR A 333 23.09 -12.27 4.03
C THR A 333 24.59 -12.53 4.09
N SER A 334 25.38 -11.59 4.61
CA SER A 334 26.83 -11.70 4.65
C SER A 334 27.33 -12.83 5.57
N ALA A 335 26.65 -13.04 6.69
CA ALA A 335 26.99 -14.12 7.62
C ALA A 335 26.78 -15.48 6.95
N ILE A 336 25.61 -15.68 6.34
CA ILE A 336 25.22 -16.95 5.73
C ILE A 336 26.00 -17.23 4.43
N ALA A 337 26.34 -16.21 3.65
CA ALA A 337 27.13 -16.36 2.42
C ALA A 337 28.53 -16.97 2.67
N ASN A 338 29.09 -16.77 3.86
CA ASN A 338 30.39 -17.30 4.26
C ASN A 338 30.31 -18.73 4.82
N GLY A 339 29.17 -19.41 4.69
CA GLY A 339 28.94 -20.74 5.25
C GLY A 339 28.74 -20.75 6.77
N ALA A 340 28.61 -19.58 7.40
CA ALA A 340 28.36 -19.47 8.83
C ALA A 340 26.87 -19.58 9.15
N THR A 341 26.58 -20.05 10.36
CA THR A 341 25.23 -20.01 10.93
C THR A 341 24.98 -18.65 11.59
N SER A 342 23.84 -18.04 11.29
CA SER A 342 23.37 -16.84 11.97
C SER A 342 22.34 -17.21 13.03
N THR A 343 22.62 -16.89 14.29
CA THR A 343 21.65 -17.04 15.40
C THR A 343 20.96 -15.71 15.66
N VAL A 344 19.63 -15.68 15.58
CA VAL A 344 18.82 -14.46 15.76
C VAL A 344 17.68 -14.72 16.73
N THR A 345 17.47 -13.81 17.69
CA THR A 345 16.30 -13.82 18.57
C THR A 345 15.32 -12.77 18.08
N LEU A 346 14.14 -13.21 17.65
CA LEU A 346 13.10 -12.39 17.06
C LEU A 346 11.96 -12.21 18.05
N ARG A 347 11.44 -11.00 18.16
CA ARG A 347 10.17 -10.75 18.85
C ARG A 347 8.99 -10.88 17.87
N PRO A 348 7.79 -11.20 18.36
CA PRO A 348 6.60 -11.14 17.53
C PRO A 348 6.33 -9.75 16.96
N VAL A 349 5.78 -9.70 15.75
CA VAL A 349 5.30 -8.48 15.09
C VAL A 349 4.09 -7.94 15.84
N GLY A 350 3.05 -8.77 16.02
CA GLY A 350 1.84 -8.40 16.75
C GLY A 350 1.19 -7.13 16.18
N ASP A 351 0.80 -6.23 17.07
CA ASP A 351 0.32 -4.87 16.78
C ASP A 351 1.44 -3.91 16.34
N ASN A 352 2.68 -4.40 16.21
CA ASN A 352 3.89 -3.61 15.99
C ASN A 352 4.18 -2.62 17.14
N ALA A 353 3.76 -2.93 18.36
CA ALA A 353 4.12 -2.15 19.54
C ALA A 353 5.65 -2.08 19.72
N LEU A 354 6.06 -0.97 20.35
CA LEU A 354 7.42 -0.79 20.81
C LEU A 354 7.68 -1.79 21.95
N ASP A 355 8.90 -2.28 22.00
CA ASP A 355 9.57 -2.72 23.23
C ASP A 355 9.62 -4.23 23.54
N SER A 356 10.69 -4.88 23.06
CA SER A 356 11.22 -6.10 23.69
C SER A 356 12.75 -6.26 23.54
N GLY A 357 13.46 -5.21 23.09
CA GLY A 357 14.90 -5.25 22.83
C GLY A 357 15.37 -6.14 21.67
N HIS A 358 14.48 -6.89 21.02
CA HIS A 358 14.79 -7.81 19.93
C HIS A 358 14.27 -7.30 18.56
N PRO A 359 14.92 -7.69 17.44
CA PRO A 359 14.41 -7.38 16.10
C PRO A 359 13.07 -8.09 15.82
N LEU A 360 12.27 -7.48 14.94
CA LEU A 360 11.03 -8.05 14.40
C LEU A 360 11.30 -9.19 13.41
N GLY A 361 12.45 -9.16 12.72
CA GLY A 361 12.78 -10.22 11.78
C GLY A 361 14.21 -10.18 11.25
N ALA A 362 14.57 -11.28 10.60
CA ALA A 362 15.81 -11.43 9.86
C ALA A 362 15.54 -11.38 8.36
N VAL A 363 16.49 -10.83 7.60
CA VAL A 363 16.36 -10.65 6.15
C VAL A 363 17.54 -11.25 5.42
N TRP A 364 17.24 -12.08 4.42
CA TRP A 364 18.21 -12.65 3.50
C TRP A 364 17.94 -12.15 2.08
N GLU A 365 18.89 -11.44 1.50
CA GLU A 365 18.84 -10.99 0.11
C GLU A 365 19.20 -12.18 -0.80
N ILE A 366 18.26 -12.60 -1.65
CA ILE A 366 18.45 -13.79 -2.49
C ILE A 366 19.47 -13.44 -3.59
N PRO A 367 20.61 -14.15 -3.68
CA PRO A 367 21.59 -13.86 -4.71
C PRO A 367 21.06 -14.23 -6.10
N ASN A 368 21.41 -13.43 -7.10
CA ASN A 368 21.19 -13.72 -8.53
C ASN A 368 19.72 -13.87 -8.98
N THR A 369 18.78 -13.21 -8.31
CA THR A 369 17.39 -13.12 -8.81
C THR A 369 17.17 -11.87 -9.66
N SER A 370 16.32 -12.01 -10.70
CA SER A 370 15.83 -10.91 -11.53
C SER A 370 14.33 -11.07 -11.75
N PRO A 371 13.46 -10.21 -11.17
CA PRO A 371 13.80 -9.07 -10.31
C PRO A 371 14.49 -9.50 -9.00
N LYS A 372 15.21 -8.58 -8.35
CA LYS A 372 15.86 -8.85 -7.06
C LYS A 372 14.81 -9.13 -5.99
N GLU A 373 15.01 -10.20 -5.24
CA GLU A 373 14.12 -10.71 -4.21
C GLU A 373 14.85 -10.89 -2.88
N ARG A 374 14.08 -10.93 -1.79
CA ARG A 374 14.56 -11.13 -0.43
C ARG A 374 13.57 -11.98 0.36
N LEU A 375 14.09 -12.72 1.33
CA LEU A 375 13.31 -13.45 2.31
C LEU A 375 13.29 -12.68 3.63
N PHE A 376 12.10 -12.52 4.20
CA PHE A 376 11.89 -12.04 5.57
C PHE A 376 11.47 -13.21 6.44
N ILE A 377 12.14 -13.40 7.57
CA ILE A 377 11.82 -14.43 8.55
C ILE A 377 11.31 -13.70 9.79
N ALA A 378 10.05 -13.96 10.18
CA ALA A 378 9.40 -13.25 11.27
C ALA A 378 8.47 -14.16 12.08
N VAL A 379 8.10 -13.68 13.26
CA VAL A 379 7.04 -14.26 14.10
C VAL A 379 5.84 -13.31 14.02
N PRO A 380 4.74 -13.64 13.33
CA PRO A 380 3.71 -12.64 13.04
C PRO A 380 2.97 -12.16 14.28
N LYS A 381 2.78 -13.02 15.29
CA LYS A 381 2.03 -12.66 16.49
C LYS A 381 2.40 -13.49 17.72
N PRO A 382 2.21 -12.94 18.92
CA PRO A 382 2.66 -13.56 20.17
C PRO A 382 1.76 -14.70 20.64
N SER A 383 0.46 -14.65 20.39
CA SER A 383 -0.53 -15.61 20.90
C SER A 383 -1.56 -15.98 19.83
N LEU A 384 -2.24 -17.12 20.02
CA LEU A 384 -3.41 -17.48 19.20
C LEU A 384 -4.56 -16.53 19.53
N ASN A 385 -5.33 -16.17 18.50
CA ASN A 385 -6.57 -15.42 18.64
C ASN A 385 -7.58 -15.87 17.58
N ASP A 386 -8.81 -15.38 17.71
CA ASP A 386 -9.91 -15.74 16.83
C ASP A 386 -9.84 -15.04 15.45
N THR A 387 -8.88 -14.13 15.23
CA THR A 387 -8.79 -13.32 14.01
C THR A 387 -8.39 -14.15 12.78
N ASN A 388 -7.34 -14.97 12.89
CA ASN A 388 -6.75 -15.67 11.73
C ASN A 388 -6.19 -17.06 12.04
N GLN A 389 -6.45 -17.58 13.25
CA GLN A 389 -6.07 -18.92 13.73
C GLN A 389 -4.58 -19.28 13.55
N ILE A 390 -3.69 -18.31 13.34
CA ILE A 390 -2.25 -18.55 13.43
C ILE A 390 -1.92 -18.82 14.91
N ALA A 391 -1.17 -19.88 15.22
CA ALA A 391 -0.73 -20.11 16.59
C ALA A 391 0.34 -19.07 16.98
N GLY A 392 0.34 -18.65 18.25
CA GLY A 392 1.43 -17.82 18.80
C GLY A 392 2.79 -18.47 18.57
N GLY A 393 3.82 -17.65 18.31
CA GLY A 393 5.17 -18.15 18.07
C GLY A 393 5.35 -18.91 16.75
N THR A 394 4.37 -18.90 15.84
CA THR A 394 4.57 -19.41 14.49
C THR A 394 5.62 -18.57 13.79
N VAL A 395 6.64 -19.22 13.22
CA VAL A 395 7.63 -18.57 12.35
C VAL A 395 7.12 -18.65 10.93
N ILE A 396 7.14 -17.53 10.21
CA ILE A 396 6.78 -17.45 8.80
C ILE A 396 7.95 -16.89 7.99
N VAL A 397 8.20 -17.51 6.83
CA VAL A 397 9.18 -17.04 5.85
C VAL A 397 8.44 -16.44 4.66
N TYR A 398 8.60 -15.14 4.47
CA TYR A 398 7.99 -14.37 3.38
C TYR A 398 9.02 -14.10 2.30
N ARG A 399 8.64 -14.31 1.04
CA ARG A 399 9.35 -13.79 -0.12
C ARG A 399 8.74 -12.47 -0.55
N ALA A 400 9.58 -11.48 -0.81
CA ALA A 400 9.17 -10.16 -1.29
C ALA A 400 10.20 -9.58 -2.28
N PRO A 401 9.80 -8.71 -3.22
CA PRO A 401 10.75 -8.01 -4.06
C PRO A 401 11.58 -7.01 -3.24
N LYS A 402 12.81 -6.75 -3.68
CA LYS A 402 13.65 -5.69 -3.09
C LYS A 402 13.10 -4.30 -3.42
N CYS A 403 12.50 -4.18 -4.61
CA CYS A 403 11.83 -2.99 -5.10
C CYS A 403 12.69 -1.73 -5.19
N GLU A 404 13.90 -1.85 -5.75
CA GLU A 404 14.85 -0.74 -5.92
C GLU A 404 14.33 0.41 -6.82
N THR A 405 13.39 0.11 -7.74
CA THR A 405 12.81 1.06 -8.69
C THR A 405 11.29 0.91 -8.83
N CYS A 406 10.64 0.28 -7.85
CA CYS A 406 9.21 0.02 -7.96
C CYS A 406 8.37 1.29 -7.77
N THR A 407 7.25 1.36 -8.48
CA THR A 407 6.19 2.36 -8.34
C THR A 407 4.85 1.67 -8.09
N GLY A 408 3.89 2.37 -7.49
CA GLY A 408 2.53 1.83 -7.29
C GLY A 408 2.42 0.73 -6.23
N MET A 409 1.61 -0.30 -6.48
CA MET A 409 1.41 -1.49 -5.62
C MET A 409 2.59 -2.47 -5.74
N ALA A 410 3.71 -2.01 -5.22
CA ALA A 410 5.02 -2.61 -5.40
C ALA A 410 5.28 -3.78 -4.45
N MET A 411 4.81 -3.68 -3.20
CA MET A 411 5.18 -4.62 -2.14
C MET A 411 4.21 -5.78 -2.06
N LYS A 412 4.42 -6.77 -2.93
CA LYS A 412 3.75 -8.08 -2.89
C LYS A 412 4.55 -9.05 -2.03
N THR A 413 3.86 -10.00 -1.40
CA THR A 413 4.51 -10.98 -0.55
C THR A 413 3.96 -12.38 -0.79
N THR A 414 4.82 -13.40 -0.71
CA THR A 414 4.41 -14.80 -0.73
C THR A 414 4.96 -15.51 0.50
N THR A 415 4.11 -16.11 1.32
CA THR A 415 4.53 -17.03 2.38
C THR A 415 5.07 -18.31 1.76
N LEU A 416 6.37 -18.60 1.95
CA LEU A 416 7.01 -19.80 1.43
C LEU A 416 6.87 -21.01 2.36
N GLY A 417 6.73 -20.75 3.65
CA GLY A 417 6.59 -21.79 4.66
C GLY A 417 6.30 -21.19 6.03
N ARG A 418 5.72 -22.02 6.90
CA ARG A 418 5.46 -21.69 8.30
C ARG A 418 5.66 -22.90 9.19
N PHE A 419 6.15 -22.69 10.39
CA PHE A 419 6.39 -23.74 11.38
C PHE A 419 6.30 -23.18 12.80
N SER A 420 6.02 -24.04 13.79
CA SER A 420 5.91 -23.61 15.18
C SER A 420 7.29 -23.41 15.80
N ALA A 421 7.48 -22.38 16.63
CA ALA A 421 8.69 -22.22 17.45
C ALA A 421 8.96 -23.38 18.41
N LYS A 422 7.97 -24.23 18.69
CA LYS A 422 8.10 -25.40 19.58
C LYS A 422 8.74 -26.62 18.91
N THR A 423 8.89 -26.62 17.59
CA THR A 423 9.59 -27.70 16.89
C THR A 423 11.10 -27.55 17.06
N VAL A 424 11.81 -28.67 17.07
CA VAL A 424 13.29 -28.72 17.03
C VAL A 424 13.80 -29.17 15.65
N LYS A 425 12.88 -29.35 14.69
CA LYS A 425 13.23 -29.80 13.34
C LYS A 425 13.82 -28.65 12.54
N GLU A 426 14.80 -28.96 11.71
CA GLU A 426 15.26 -28.06 10.67
C GLU A 426 14.21 -27.98 9.56
N HIS A 427 13.99 -26.76 9.07
CA HIS A 427 13.04 -26.46 7.99
C HIS A 427 13.79 -25.89 6.79
N LEU A 428 13.69 -26.56 5.64
CA LEU A 428 14.25 -26.10 4.36
C LEU A 428 13.22 -25.23 3.64
N ILE A 429 13.43 -23.91 3.62
CA ILE A 429 12.48 -22.96 3.03
C ILE A 429 13.24 -21.92 2.21
N GLY A 430 12.89 -21.81 0.93
CA GLY A 430 13.46 -20.78 0.05
C GLY A 430 14.97 -20.86 -0.14
N GLY A 431 15.57 -22.05 0.03
CA GLY A 431 17.02 -22.25 -0.04
C GLY A 431 17.77 -21.90 1.25
N LEU A 432 17.06 -21.76 2.37
CA LEU A 432 17.63 -21.65 3.72
C LEU A 432 17.24 -22.86 4.56
N SER A 433 18.15 -23.28 5.43
CA SER A 433 17.86 -24.14 6.57
C SER A 433 17.59 -23.27 7.79
N ILE A 434 16.42 -23.43 8.40
CA ILE A 434 15.98 -22.65 9.56
C ILE A 434 15.55 -23.59 10.68
N THR A 435 16.14 -23.43 11.86
CA THR A 435 15.89 -24.28 13.03
C THR A 435 15.54 -23.41 14.24
N PRO A 436 14.37 -23.58 14.87
CA PRO A 436 14.11 -23.00 16.19
C PRO A 436 15.01 -23.64 17.24
N VAL A 437 15.68 -22.80 18.04
CA VAL A 437 16.62 -23.25 19.07
C VAL A 437 16.03 -23.06 20.47
N SER A 438 15.34 -21.94 20.68
CA SER A 438 14.70 -21.62 21.96
C SER A 438 13.57 -20.61 21.76
N TYR A 439 12.72 -20.46 22.77
CA TYR A 439 11.73 -19.39 22.83
C TYR A 439 11.52 -18.96 24.28
N THR A 440 10.96 -17.77 24.47
CA THR A 440 10.59 -17.23 25.78
C THR A 440 9.12 -16.90 25.76
N LEU A 441 8.41 -17.27 26.82
CA LEU A 441 7.01 -16.90 27.04
C LEU A 441 6.94 -15.69 27.98
N ALA A 442 5.93 -14.84 27.80
CA ALA A 442 5.58 -13.80 28.76
C ALA A 442 5.06 -14.42 30.07
N ALA A 443 5.16 -13.68 31.18
CA ALA A 443 4.86 -14.16 32.52
C ALA A 443 3.35 -14.29 32.85
N ASP A 444 2.52 -14.54 31.84
CA ASP A 444 1.09 -14.79 32.01
C ASP A 444 0.83 -16.31 32.03
N PRO A 445 0.35 -16.88 33.16
CA PRO A 445 0.15 -18.32 33.29
C PRO A 445 -1.09 -18.84 32.54
N ASP A 446 -2.04 -17.98 32.17
CA ASP A 446 -3.34 -18.40 31.64
C ASP A 446 -3.38 -18.37 30.10
N ILE A 447 -2.47 -17.62 29.47
CA ILE A 447 -2.42 -17.47 28.01
C ILE A 447 -0.99 -17.67 27.52
N GLU A 448 -0.80 -18.68 26.66
CA GLU A 448 0.48 -18.87 25.99
C GLU A 448 0.80 -17.70 25.04
N THR A 449 1.69 -16.83 25.51
CA THR A 449 2.10 -15.61 24.84
C THR A 449 3.60 -15.63 24.64
N PHE A 450 4.06 -15.74 23.40
CA PHE A 450 5.48 -15.71 23.08
C PHE A 450 6.03 -14.29 23.20
N ALA A 451 7.12 -14.12 23.95
CA ALA A 451 7.88 -12.88 24.02
C ALA A 451 8.97 -12.84 22.93
N SER A 452 9.61 -13.98 22.65
CA SER A 452 10.64 -14.09 21.62
C SER A 452 10.86 -15.53 21.14
N VAL A 453 11.41 -15.68 19.95
CA VAL A 453 11.82 -16.95 19.33
C VAL A 453 13.24 -16.81 18.81
N THR A 454 14.12 -17.73 19.19
CA THR A 454 15.51 -17.79 18.71
C THR A 454 15.64 -18.83 17.60
N LEU A 455 16.22 -18.41 16.49
CA LEU A 455 16.41 -19.20 15.28
C LEU A 455 17.89 -19.30 14.93
N GLU A 456 18.30 -20.45 14.44
CA GLU A 456 19.52 -20.64 13.67
C GLU A 456 19.18 -20.68 12.18
N ILE A 457 19.90 -19.88 11.39
CA ILE A 457 19.67 -19.71 9.96
C ILE A 457 20.98 -19.96 9.23
N ARG A 458 20.96 -20.84 8.23
CA ARG A 458 22.09 -21.15 7.35
C ARG A 458 21.62 -21.44 5.92
N LYS A 459 22.56 -21.52 4.98
CA LYS A 459 22.29 -21.84 3.57
C LYS A 459 22.51 -23.33 3.29
#